data_AF-A0AAN5DH06-F1
#
_entry.id   AF-A0AAN5DH06-F1
#
_cell.length_a   1.000
_cell.length_b   1.000
_cell.length_c   1.000
_cell.angle_alpha   90.00
_cell.angle_beta   90.00
_cell.angle_gamma   90.00
#
_symmetry.space_group_name_H-M   'P 1'
#
loop_
_entity.id
_entity.type
_entity.pdbx_description
1 polymer ?
#
loop_
_entity_poly.entity_id
_entity_poly.type
_entity_poly.pdbx_seq_one_letter_code
_entity_poly.pdbx_strand_id
1 'polypeptide(L)'
;PTSTSIKLSLPPPLRAVLRAPDGSCTERHFVVMLGGEKPQNIASALYKSIFYHMKGPLVFHFIADYHHKKTISTLFKTWELPYVRYHIYDMEPYKKELSWIPNNHYSTVASVMRLVVPEILPDDVKEVE
;
A
#
# COMPACT_ATOMS: atom_id res chain seq x y z
N PRO A 1 -22.46 -6.54 23.03
CA PRO A 1 -22.45 -5.62 21.86
C PRO A 1 -22.18 -6.41 20.57
N THR A 2 -23.26 -6.81 19.91
CA THR A 2 -23.30 -7.59 18.66
C THR A 2 -22.59 -6.85 17.53
N SER A 3 -21.55 -7.47 16.97
CA SER A 3 -20.82 -6.98 15.80
C SER A 3 -21.72 -7.06 14.57
N THR A 4 -22.33 -5.94 14.20
CA THR A 4 -23.14 -5.80 12.98
C THR A 4 -22.22 -5.85 11.76
N SER A 5 -22.11 -7.04 11.15
CA SER A 5 -21.52 -7.21 9.82
C SER A 5 -22.35 -6.40 8.80
N ILE A 6 -21.78 -5.30 8.31
CA ILE A 6 -22.36 -4.51 7.23
C ILE A 6 -22.19 -5.34 5.95
N LYS A 7 -23.26 -6.04 5.53
CA LYS A 7 -23.34 -6.67 4.21
C LYS A 7 -23.51 -5.59 3.15
N LEU A 8 -22.39 -5.09 2.61
CA LEU A 8 -22.38 -4.33 1.36
C LEU A 8 -22.86 -5.23 0.21
N SER A 9 -24.10 -5.04 -0.24
CA SER A 9 -24.63 -5.74 -1.41
C SER A 9 -24.06 -5.10 -2.68
N LEU A 10 -23.01 -5.71 -3.22
CA LEU A 10 -22.37 -5.24 -4.45
C LEU A 10 -23.16 -5.70 -5.69
N PRO A 11 -23.23 -4.88 -6.75
CA PRO A 11 -23.88 -5.24 -8.00
C PRO A 11 -23.31 -6.55 -8.58
N PRO A 12 -24.14 -7.37 -9.26
CA PRO A 12 -23.73 -8.65 -9.86
C PRO A 12 -22.43 -8.63 -10.68
N PRO A 13 -22.13 -7.60 -11.52
CA PRO A 13 -20.90 -7.61 -12.31
C PRO A 13 -19.62 -7.42 -11.47
N LEU A 14 -19.68 -6.69 -10.36
CA LEU A 14 -18.51 -6.47 -9.49
C LEU A 14 -18.19 -7.69 -8.62
N ARG A 15 -19.20 -8.51 -8.29
CA ARG A 15 -19.03 -9.77 -7.55
C ARG A 15 -18.13 -10.78 -8.26
N ALA A 16 -18.19 -10.82 -9.60
CA ALA A 16 -17.41 -11.77 -10.40
C ALA A 16 -15.96 -11.34 -10.60
N VAL A 17 -15.69 -10.02 -10.52
CA VAL A 17 -14.34 -9.46 -10.69
C VAL A 17 -13.50 -9.57 -9.42
N LEU A 18 -14.14 -9.61 -8.24
CA LEU A 18 -13.45 -9.53 -6.95
C LEU A 18 -13.20 -10.88 -6.25
N ARG A 19 -13.80 -11.96 -6.75
CA ARG A 19 -13.76 -13.25 -6.06
C ARG A 19 -12.55 -14.05 -6.55
N ALA A 20 -11.68 -14.43 -5.62
CA ALA A 20 -10.67 -15.45 -5.89
C ALA A 20 -11.38 -16.78 -6.27
N PRO A 21 -10.75 -17.65 -7.08
CA PRO A 21 -11.38 -18.85 -7.62
C PRO A 21 -11.88 -19.85 -6.54
N ASP A 22 -11.37 -19.74 -5.32
CA ASP A 22 -11.78 -20.49 -4.12
C ASP A 22 -13.03 -19.92 -3.42
N GLY A 23 -13.56 -18.78 -3.86
CA GLY A 23 -14.72 -18.15 -3.27
C GLY A 23 -14.44 -17.31 -2.03
N SER A 24 -13.19 -17.29 -1.54
CA SER A 24 -12.79 -16.44 -0.42
C SER A 24 -12.55 -15.01 -0.92
N CYS A 25 -12.95 -14.03 -0.11
CA CYS A 25 -12.68 -12.62 -0.37
C CYS A 25 -11.57 -12.19 0.57
N THR A 26 -10.34 -12.64 0.29
CA THR A 26 -9.15 -12.24 1.05
C THR A 26 -8.63 -10.93 0.51
N GLU A 27 -8.41 -9.97 1.41
CA GLU A 27 -7.80 -8.70 1.07
C GLU A 27 -6.30 -8.90 0.85
N ARG A 28 -5.73 -8.25 -0.16
CA ARG A 28 -4.30 -8.32 -0.44
C ARG A 28 -3.63 -7.03 -0.04
N HIS A 29 -2.60 -7.15 0.78
CA HIS A 29 -1.86 -6.03 1.33
C HIS A 29 -0.57 -5.84 0.54
N PHE A 30 -0.31 -4.61 0.08
CA PHE A 30 0.90 -4.24 -0.64
C PHE A 30 1.68 -3.21 0.14
N VAL A 31 2.99 -3.37 0.25
CA VAL A 31 3.86 -2.34 0.85
C VAL A 31 4.62 -1.61 -0.24
N VAL A 32 4.38 -0.31 -0.35
CA VAL A 32 5.05 0.54 -1.34
C VAL A 32 5.83 1.64 -0.63
N MET A 33 7.14 1.64 -0.82
CA MET A 33 8.03 2.65 -0.27
C MET A 33 8.28 3.75 -1.30
N LEU A 34 8.05 4.99 -0.90
CA LEU A 34 8.22 6.17 -1.74
C LEU A 34 9.06 7.20 -1.00
N GLY A 35 10.32 7.32 -1.39
CA GLY A 35 11.22 8.31 -0.81
C GLY A 35 12.43 8.57 -1.67
N GLY A 36 13.01 9.77 -1.49
CA GLY A 36 14.19 10.24 -2.22
C GLY A 36 13.84 11.18 -3.37
N GLU A 37 14.84 11.88 -3.90
CA GLU A 37 14.66 12.98 -4.88
C GLU A 37 14.25 12.54 -6.30
N LYS A 38 13.95 11.25 -6.52
CA LYS A 38 13.70 10.70 -7.86
C LYS A 38 12.21 10.73 -8.25
N PRO A 39 11.90 10.81 -9.56
CA PRO A 39 10.54 11.02 -10.02
C PRO A 39 9.63 9.84 -9.68
N GLN A 40 8.55 10.16 -8.97
CA GLN A 40 7.31 9.41 -8.71
C GLN A 40 6.67 8.67 -9.91
N ASN A 41 7.19 8.84 -11.11
CA ASN A 41 6.65 8.30 -12.36
C ASN A 41 6.72 6.76 -12.43
N ILE A 42 7.72 6.13 -11.83
CA ILE A 42 7.88 4.66 -11.85
C ILE A 42 6.75 3.98 -11.06
N ALA A 43 6.35 4.56 -9.94
CA ALA A 43 5.30 3.99 -9.09
C ALA A 43 3.94 3.96 -9.80
N SER A 44 3.67 4.89 -10.72
CA SER A 44 2.42 4.91 -11.48
C SER A 44 2.23 3.69 -12.39
N ALA A 45 3.32 3.15 -12.95
CA ALA A 45 3.29 1.94 -13.76
C ALA A 45 3.00 0.70 -12.90
N LEU A 46 3.58 0.66 -11.69
CA LEU A 46 3.31 -0.40 -10.71
C LEU A 46 1.81 -0.43 -10.35
N TYR A 47 1.23 0.70 -9.97
CA TYR A 47 -0.20 0.75 -9.61
C TYR A 47 -1.09 0.30 -10.76
N LYS A 48 -0.83 0.79 -11.98
CA LYS A 48 -1.58 0.39 -13.17
C LYS A 48 -1.51 -1.11 -13.42
N SER A 49 -0.31 -1.70 -13.30
CA SER A 49 -0.12 -3.13 -13.49
C SER A 49 -0.86 -3.94 -12.42
N ILE A 50 -0.77 -3.54 -11.14
CA ILE A 50 -1.49 -4.19 -10.04
C ILE A 50 -3.00 -4.12 -10.28
N PHE A 51 -3.55 -2.94 -10.59
CA PHE A 51 -4.99 -2.80 -10.85
C PHE A 51 -5.47 -3.56 -12.08
N TYR A 52 -4.61 -3.73 -13.08
CA TYR A 52 -4.95 -4.47 -14.28
C TYR A 52 -4.98 -5.99 -14.04
N HIS A 53 -4.03 -6.52 -13.26
CA HIS A 53 -3.88 -7.97 -13.08
C HIS A 53 -4.54 -8.52 -11.82
N MET A 54 -4.69 -7.72 -10.76
CA MET A 54 -5.19 -8.19 -9.47
C MET A 54 -6.71 -8.05 -9.39
N LYS A 55 -7.32 -9.10 -8.83
CA LYS A 55 -8.76 -9.23 -8.61
C LYS A 55 -9.04 -9.28 -7.12
N GLY A 56 -9.98 -8.48 -6.64
CA GLY A 56 -10.39 -8.45 -5.24
C GLY A 56 -10.04 -7.15 -4.51
N PRO A 57 -10.34 -7.07 -3.21
CA PRO A 57 -9.99 -5.91 -2.39
C PRO A 57 -8.48 -5.78 -2.22
N LEU A 58 -7.96 -4.58 -2.46
CA LEU A 58 -6.54 -4.26 -2.35
C LEU A 58 -6.33 -3.24 -1.23
N VAL A 59 -5.28 -3.43 -0.43
CA VAL A 59 -4.88 -2.51 0.63
C VAL A 59 -3.43 -2.09 0.39
N PHE A 60 -3.19 -0.81 0.16
CA PHE A 60 -1.84 -0.28 -0.03
C PHE A 60 -1.33 0.37 1.25
N HIS A 61 -0.18 -0.06 1.72
CA HIS A 61 0.56 0.53 2.82
C HIS A 61 1.72 1.34 2.23
N PHE A 62 1.54 2.66 2.16
CA PHE A 62 2.54 3.58 1.65
C PHE A 62 3.46 4.06 2.77
N ILE A 63 4.75 3.79 2.66
CA ILE A 63 5.76 4.36 3.56
C ILE A 63 6.43 5.50 2.80
N ALA A 64 6.17 6.73 3.21
CA ALA A 64 6.50 7.90 2.41
C ALA A 64 7.09 9.05 3.22
N ASP A 65 7.97 9.83 2.57
CA ASP A 65 8.41 11.13 3.08
C ASP A 65 7.32 12.20 2.93
N TYR A 66 7.52 13.34 3.59
CA TYR A 66 6.57 14.45 3.60
C TYR A 66 6.11 14.89 2.19
N HIS A 67 7.03 14.93 1.22
CA HIS A 67 6.71 15.36 -0.15
C HIS A 67 5.80 14.35 -0.86
N HIS A 68 6.10 13.07 -0.73
CA HIS A 68 5.35 12.01 -1.41
C HIS A 68 3.97 11.75 -0.77
N LYS A 69 3.81 11.94 0.55
CA LYS A 69 2.51 11.77 1.23
C LYS A 69 1.39 12.59 0.58
N LYS A 70 1.67 13.86 0.25
CA LYS A 70 0.68 14.75 -0.38
C LYS A 70 0.31 14.27 -1.78
N THR A 71 1.30 13.86 -2.57
CA THR A 71 1.09 13.36 -3.94
C THR A 71 0.24 12.09 -3.93
N ILE A 72 0.60 11.10 -3.10
CA ILE A 72 -0.14 9.83 -2.98
C ILE A 72 -1.56 10.08 -2.49
N SER A 73 -1.72 10.89 -1.44
CA SER A 73 -3.05 11.22 -0.93
C SER A 73 -3.91 11.88 -2.00
N THR A 74 -3.35 12.76 -2.81
CA THR A 74 -4.10 13.42 -3.89
C THR A 74 -4.46 12.40 -4.95
N LEU A 75 -3.52 11.57 -5.37
CA LEU A 75 -3.72 10.56 -6.41
C LEU A 75 -4.83 9.57 -6.05
N PHE A 76 -4.73 8.92 -4.89
CA PHE A 76 -5.69 7.89 -4.49
C PHE A 76 -7.05 8.47 -4.10
N LYS A 77 -7.12 9.72 -3.64
CA LYS A 77 -8.41 10.42 -3.47
C LYS A 77 -9.06 10.71 -4.82
N THR A 78 -8.31 11.24 -5.79
CA THR A 78 -8.84 11.59 -7.11
C THR A 78 -9.22 10.37 -7.94
N TRP A 79 -8.50 9.26 -7.80
CA TRP A 79 -8.83 8.03 -8.53
C TRP A 79 -10.07 7.33 -8.00
N GLU A 80 -10.44 7.56 -6.72
CA GLU A 80 -11.66 7.05 -6.09
C GLU A 80 -11.94 5.57 -6.41
N LEU A 81 -10.89 4.75 -6.30
CA LEU A 81 -10.94 3.36 -6.77
C LEU A 81 -11.82 2.51 -5.84
N PRO A 82 -12.82 1.80 -6.37
CA PRO A 82 -13.63 0.90 -5.58
C PRO A 82 -12.79 -0.29 -5.12
N TYR A 83 -13.02 -0.75 -3.88
CA TYR A 83 -12.33 -1.89 -3.27
C TYR A 83 -10.81 -1.71 -3.08
N VAL A 84 -10.32 -0.48 -3.17
CA VAL A 84 -8.94 -0.15 -2.85
C VAL A 84 -8.92 0.71 -1.60
N ARG A 85 -8.22 0.25 -0.57
CA ARG A 85 -7.90 1.04 0.63
C ARG A 85 -6.42 1.39 0.62
N TYR A 86 -6.08 2.50 1.26
CA TYR A 86 -4.67 2.86 1.43
C TYR A 86 -4.43 3.50 2.78
N HIS A 87 -3.22 3.25 3.30
CA HIS A 87 -2.69 3.83 4.51
C HIS A 87 -1.35 4.49 4.18
N ILE A 88 -1.05 5.61 4.84
CA ILE A 88 0.20 6.34 4.62
C ILE A 88 0.92 6.46 5.96
N TYR A 89 2.17 6.01 6.01
CA TYR A 89 3.04 6.00 7.17
C TYR A 89 4.21 6.97 6.97
N ASP A 90 4.68 7.55 8.08
CA ASP A 90 5.82 8.44 8.05
C ASP A 90 7.14 7.68 7.96
N MET A 91 7.93 7.98 6.94
CA MET A 91 9.24 7.38 6.75
C MET A 91 10.34 8.07 7.57
N GLU A 92 10.16 9.33 7.96
CA GLU A 92 11.23 10.15 8.58
C GLU A 92 11.77 9.60 9.91
N PRO A 93 10.95 9.11 10.87
CA PRO A 93 11.45 8.55 12.12
C PRO A 93 12.42 7.39 11.89
N TYR A 94 12.06 6.49 10.96
CA TYR A 94 12.80 5.28 10.65
C TYR A 94 14.06 5.55 9.82
N LYS A 95 14.06 6.59 8.95
CA LYS A 95 15.29 7.02 8.26
C LYS A 95 16.36 7.43 9.26
N LYS A 96 15.97 8.15 10.31
CA LYS A 96 16.90 8.59 11.37
C LYS A 96 17.47 7.39 12.13
N GLU A 97 16.63 6.43 12.47
CA GLU A 97 17.06 5.19 13.12
C GLU A 97 18.04 4.39 12.25
N LEU A 98 17.80 4.30 10.94
CA LEU A 98 18.64 3.54 10.02
C LEU A 98 19.88 4.32 9.51
N SER A 99 20.03 5.58 9.91
CA SER A 99 21.10 6.47 9.43
C SER A 99 22.52 6.04 9.84
N TRP A 100 22.64 5.17 10.84
CA TRP A 100 23.93 4.58 11.23
C TRP A 100 24.48 3.64 10.15
N ILE A 101 23.63 3.13 9.25
CA ILE A 101 24.05 2.32 8.11
C ILE A 101 24.50 3.27 7.00
N PRO A 102 25.82 3.33 6.69
CA PRO A 102 26.34 4.24 5.69
C PRO A 102 25.69 3.93 4.33
N ASN A 103 25.02 4.92 3.77
CA ASN A 103 24.32 4.81 2.49
C ASN A 103 24.84 5.89 1.53
N ASN A 104 25.43 5.46 0.41
CA ASN A 104 25.81 6.35 -0.70
C ASN A 104 24.94 6.13 -1.95
N HIS A 105 24.04 5.15 -1.90
CA HIS A 105 23.21 4.78 -3.03
C HIS A 105 21.73 4.96 -2.70
N TYR A 106 21.01 5.71 -3.53
CA TYR A 106 19.60 6.10 -3.32
C TYR A 106 18.64 4.91 -3.12
N SER A 107 18.90 3.74 -3.72
CA SER A 107 18.08 2.54 -3.54
C SER A 107 18.23 1.89 -2.16
N THR A 108 19.29 2.26 -1.42
CA THR A 108 19.60 1.69 -0.11
C THR A 108 18.57 2.13 0.92
N VAL A 109 18.07 3.37 0.83
CA VAL A 109 17.08 3.87 1.81
C VAL A 109 15.79 3.05 1.75
N ALA A 110 15.24 2.79 0.56
CA ALA A 110 14.07 1.95 0.40
C ALA A 110 14.37 0.47 0.74
N SER A 111 15.56 -0.03 0.43
CA SER A 111 15.92 -1.43 0.72
C SER A 111 16.13 -1.68 2.21
N VAL A 112 16.75 -0.75 2.92
CA VAL A 112 16.99 -0.82 4.36
C VAL A 112 15.70 -0.56 5.13
N MET A 113 14.82 0.30 4.62
CA MET A 113 13.48 0.49 5.21
C MET A 113 12.64 -0.80 5.23
N ARG A 114 12.91 -1.78 4.35
CA ARG A 114 12.27 -3.11 4.43
C ARG A 114 12.51 -3.82 5.77
N LEU A 115 13.60 -3.53 6.47
CA LEU A 115 13.94 -4.16 7.75
C LEU A 115 12.99 -3.75 8.89
N VAL A 116 12.41 -2.56 8.79
CA VAL A 116 11.53 -1.98 9.82
C VAL A 116 10.06 -2.00 9.41
N VAL A 117 9.72 -2.58 8.25
CA VAL A 117 8.32 -2.74 7.81
C VAL A 117 7.45 -3.44 8.87
N PRO A 118 7.90 -4.51 9.55
CA PRO A 118 7.11 -5.14 10.59
C PRO A 118 6.78 -4.23 11.77
N GLU A 119 7.61 -3.22 12.06
CA GLU A 119 7.36 -2.25 13.13
C GLU A 119 6.43 -1.10 12.70
N ILE A 120 6.39 -0.83 11.39
CA ILE A 120 5.57 0.23 10.80
C ILE A 120 4.12 -0.24 10.61
N LEU A 121 3.95 -1.51 10.23
CA LEU A 121 2.64 -2.08 9.94
C LEU A 121 1.92 -2.46 11.23
N PRO A 122 0.57 -2.39 11.24
CA PRO A 122 -0.21 -2.81 12.39
C PRO A 122 -0.22 -4.36 12.50
N ASP A 123 -0.33 -4.87 13.73
CA ASP A 123 -0.22 -6.30 14.06
C ASP A 123 -1.26 -7.21 13.37
N ASP A 124 -2.35 -6.63 12.86
CA ASP A 124 -3.38 -7.35 12.12
C ASP A 124 -2.97 -7.69 10.67
N VAL A 125 -1.92 -7.04 10.14
CA VAL A 125 -1.37 -7.32 8.81
C VAL A 125 -0.37 -8.48 8.92
N LYS A 126 -0.84 -9.68 8.56
CA LYS A 126 -0.04 -10.92 8.67
C LYS A 126 0.88 -11.18 7.48
N GLU A 127 0.51 -10.70 6.30
CA GLU A 127 1.22 -10.96 5.05
C GLU A 127 1.10 -9.73 4.13
N VAL A 128 2.20 -9.41 3.44
CA VAL A 128 2.28 -8.30 2.49
C VAL A 128 3.08 -8.68 1.24
N GLU A 129 2.61 -8.21 0.08
CA GLU A 129 3.31 -8.27 -1.21
C GLU A 129 4.19 -7.03 -1.46
#